data_AF-A0A484YUQ6-F1
#
_entry.id   AF-A0A484YUQ6-F1
#
_cell.length_a   1.000
_cell.length_b   1.000
_cell.length_c   1.000
_cell.angle_alpha   90.00
_cell.angle_beta   90.00
_cell.angle_gamma   90.00
#
_symmetry.space_group_name_H-M   'P 1'
#
loop_
_entity.id
_entity.type
_entity.pdbx_description
1 polymer ?
#
loop_
_entity_poly.entity_id
_entity_poly.type
_entity_poly.pdbx_seq_one_letter_code
_entity_poly.pdbx_strand_id
1 'polypeptide(L)'
;MSSMLEIFFPLCAADPIRWQRHTPDVEHGIWPDVADERLQQWLQTDAIRLYIPGEWISVWQVELPDVPRKQIPTILPALLEEELNQDIDELHFAPLKIDQQLATVAVIHQQHMRNIAQWLQANGITRATVAPDWMSIPCGFMAGDAQRVICRIDECRGWSAGRALAPVMFRAQLNEQNLPISLTVVGIAPEELSAWAGADAERLTVTALPAITTYGESEGNLLTGPWQPRVSYRKQWARWRVMISADIADSGCAGSGTGRDVMERQRTGGAKPHPGGKKVLNTVPGAEADCEFAFPGDDGAEKISPAGR
;
A
#
# COMPACT_ATOMS: atom_id res chain seq x y z
N MET A 1 9.49 -19.56 -15.76
CA MET A 1 8.78 -18.27 -15.68
C MET A 1 8.16 -18.21 -14.30
N SER A 2 8.52 -17.22 -13.49
CA SER A 2 7.95 -17.12 -12.14
C SER A 2 6.49 -16.70 -12.25
N SER A 3 5.57 -17.55 -11.83
CA SER A 3 4.16 -17.19 -11.70
C SER A 3 4.03 -16.10 -10.63
N MET A 4 3.19 -15.10 -10.92
CA MET A 4 2.93 -13.97 -10.02
C MET A 4 1.45 -14.00 -9.62
N LEU A 5 1.19 -13.88 -8.33
CA LEU A 5 -0.14 -13.78 -7.76
C LEU A 5 -0.39 -12.33 -7.33
N GLU A 6 -1.34 -11.69 -7.99
CA GLU A 6 -1.81 -10.35 -7.69
C GLU A 6 -3.08 -10.42 -6.83
N ILE A 7 -3.14 -9.59 -5.80
CA ILE A 7 -4.25 -9.54 -4.85
C ILE A 7 -4.68 -8.09 -4.75
N PHE A 8 -5.97 -7.83 -4.94
CA PHE A 8 -6.56 -6.50 -4.95
C PHE A 8 -7.38 -6.30 -3.68
N PHE A 9 -6.91 -5.40 -2.83
CA PHE A 9 -7.61 -4.99 -1.62
C PHE A 9 -8.79 -4.07 -1.95
N PRO A 10 -9.96 -4.30 -1.33
CA PRO A 10 -11.10 -3.45 -1.52
C PRO A 10 -10.93 -2.11 -0.81
N LEU A 11 -11.66 -1.10 -1.29
CA LEU A 11 -11.76 0.19 -0.61
C LEU A 11 -12.59 0.09 0.67
N CYS A 12 -13.65 -0.72 0.66
CA CYS A 12 -14.52 -0.97 1.80
C CYS A 12 -14.37 -2.42 2.29
N ALA A 13 -14.40 -2.63 3.61
CA ALA A 13 -14.35 -3.98 4.19
C ALA A 13 -15.54 -4.88 3.77
N ALA A 14 -16.64 -4.29 3.32
CA ALA A 14 -17.80 -5.01 2.80
C ALA A 14 -17.58 -5.61 1.40
N ASP A 15 -16.60 -5.11 0.64
CA ASP A 15 -16.32 -5.59 -0.70
C ASP A 15 -15.35 -6.78 -0.66
N PRO A 16 -15.49 -7.77 -1.56
CA PRO A 16 -14.61 -8.91 -1.59
C PRO A 16 -13.21 -8.52 -2.07
N ILE A 17 -12.18 -9.07 -1.41
CA ILE A 17 -10.80 -9.08 -1.93
C ILE A 17 -10.79 -9.92 -3.21
N ARG A 18 -10.15 -9.45 -4.27
CA ARG A 18 -10.02 -10.18 -5.53
C ARG A 18 -8.57 -10.64 -5.72
N TRP A 19 -8.36 -11.73 -6.45
CA TRP A 19 -7.02 -12.17 -6.81
C TRP A 19 -6.96 -12.55 -8.30
N GLN A 20 -5.77 -12.42 -8.86
CA GLN A 20 -5.45 -12.80 -10.23
C GLN A 20 -4.08 -13.45 -10.26
N ARG A 21 -3.94 -14.55 -10.98
CA ARG A 21 -2.68 -15.28 -11.13
C ARG A 21 -2.25 -15.22 -12.58
N HIS A 22 -1.01 -14.79 -12.79
CA HIS A 22 -0.37 -14.74 -14.10
C HIS A 22 0.11 -16.14 -14.51
N THR A 23 -0.78 -16.86 -15.16
CA THR A 23 -0.53 -18.10 -15.91
C THR A 23 -0.97 -17.90 -17.36
N PRO A 24 -0.59 -18.78 -18.31
CA PRO A 24 -1.00 -18.67 -19.71
C PRO A 24 -2.52 -18.54 -19.91
N ASP A 25 -3.31 -19.06 -18.96
CA ASP A 25 -4.77 -19.05 -19.00
C ASP A 25 -5.42 -17.97 -18.10
N VAL A 26 -4.61 -17.09 -17.46
CA VAL A 26 -5.02 -16.02 -16.52
C VAL A 26 -6.15 -16.47 -15.57
N GLU A 27 -5.78 -17.04 -14.43
CA GLU A 27 -6.77 -17.43 -13.41
C GLU A 27 -7.16 -16.22 -12.55
N HIS A 28 -8.46 -15.98 -12.34
CA HIS A 28 -8.95 -14.94 -11.44
C HIS A 28 -10.00 -15.47 -10.47
N GLY A 29 -10.21 -14.76 -9.36
CA GLY A 29 -11.21 -15.16 -8.39
C GLY A 29 -11.43 -14.14 -7.27
N ILE A 30 -12.37 -14.49 -6.40
CA ILE A 30 -12.62 -13.81 -5.13
C ILE A 30 -11.81 -14.53 -4.04
N TRP A 31 -11.25 -13.78 -3.11
CA TRP A 31 -10.57 -14.34 -1.95
C TRP A 31 -11.58 -15.16 -1.14
N PRO A 32 -11.31 -16.45 -0.91
CA PRO A 32 -12.29 -17.34 -0.33
C PRO A 32 -12.41 -17.12 1.18
N ASP A 33 -13.63 -17.20 1.71
CA ASP A 33 -13.89 -17.19 3.15
C ASP A 33 -13.38 -18.46 3.84
N VAL A 34 -13.23 -19.55 3.08
CA VAL A 34 -12.71 -20.84 3.52
C VAL A 34 -11.35 -21.09 2.88
N ALA A 35 -10.44 -21.73 3.60
CA ALA A 35 -9.11 -22.03 3.09
C ALA A 35 -9.15 -22.86 1.80
N ASP A 36 -8.73 -22.26 0.68
CA ASP A 36 -8.54 -22.93 -0.60
C ASP A 36 -7.11 -23.49 -0.67
N GLU A 37 -6.98 -24.82 -0.83
CA GLU A 37 -5.69 -25.51 -0.91
C GLU A 37 -4.82 -25.01 -2.06
N ARG A 38 -5.43 -24.67 -3.21
CA ARG A 38 -4.69 -24.18 -4.40
C ARG A 38 -4.12 -22.80 -4.14
N LEU A 39 -4.92 -21.90 -3.56
CA LEU A 39 -4.47 -20.56 -3.18
C LEU A 39 -3.35 -20.65 -2.14
N GLN A 40 -3.49 -21.50 -1.12
CA GLN A 40 -2.45 -21.71 -0.11
C GLN A 40 -1.15 -22.22 -0.72
N GLN A 41 -1.22 -23.08 -1.73
CA GLN A 41 -0.04 -23.53 -2.47
C GLN A 41 0.62 -22.36 -3.22
N TRP A 42 -0.16 -21.54 -3.93
CA TRP A 42 0.36 -20.39 -4.69
C TRP A 42 1.00 -19.34 -3.79
N LEU A 43 0.47 -19.11 -2.59
CA LEU A 43 1.08 -18.20 -1.61
C LEU A 43 2.49 -18.65 -1.16
N GLN A 44 2.84 -19.92 -1.34
CA GLN A 44 4.18 -20.44 -1.03
C GLN A 44 5.11 -20.47 -2.25
N THR A 45 4.58 -20.64 -3.46
CA THR A 45 5.37 -20.83 -4.69
C THR A 45 5.59 -19.53 -5.47
N ASP A 46 4.58 -18.67 -5.52
CA ASP A 46 4.51 -17.55 -6.45
C ASP A 46 5.01 -16.25 -5.79
N ALA A 47 5.45 -15.31 -6.62
CA ALA A 47 5.70 -13.95 -6.14
C ALA A 47 4.36 -13.26 -5.89
N ILE A 48 4.16 -12.70 -4.69
CA ILE A 48 2.88 -12.09 -4.31
C ILE A 48 2.98 -10.57 -4.47
N ARG A 49 2.01 -9.99 -5.18
CA ARG A 49 1.85 -8.54 -5.29
C ARG A 49 0.48 -8.14 -4.77
N LEU A 50 0.48 -7.22 -3.81
CA LEU A 50 -0.71 -6.66 -3.22
C LEU A 50 -0.96 -5.27 -3.81
N TYR A 51 -2.12 -5.09 -4.40
CA TYR A 51 -2.62 -3.82 -4.86
C TYR A 51 -3.62 -3.28 -3.85
N ILE A 52 -3.33 -2.10 -3.30
CA ILE A 52 -4.22 -1.42 -2.35
C ILE A 52 -4.90 -0.22 -3.02
N PRO A 53 -6.07 0.21 -2.53
CA PRO A 53 -6.77 1.34 -3.10
C PRO A 53 -5.89 2.60 -3.15
N GLY A 54 -5.74 3.18 -4.33
CA GLY A 54 -5.03 4.43 -4.52
C GLY A 54 -5.55 5.58 -3.66
N GLU A 55 -6.81 5.56 -3.23
CA GLU A 55 -7.42 6.53 -2.32
C GLU A 55 -6.75 6.57 -0.93
N TRP A 56 -6.11 5.47 -0.51
CA TRP A 56 -5.37 5.42 0.76
C TRP A 56 -3.95 6.01 0.65
N ILE A 57 -3.51 6.36 -0.56
CA ILE A 57 -2.14 6.76 -0.84
C ILE A 57 -2.13 8.15 -1.47
N SER A 58 -1.29 9.01 -0.93
CA SER A 58 -0.92 10.28 -1.56
C SER A 58 0.50 10.18 -2.09
N VAL A 59 0.73 10.59 -3.34
CA VAL A 59 2.06 10.61 -3.94
C VAL A 59 2.60 12.04 -3.95
N TRP A 60 3.81 12.21 -3.44
CA TRP A 60 4.51 13.48 -3.32
C TRP A 60 5.86 13.44 -4.04
N GLN A 61 6.26 14.58 -4.59
CA GLN A 61 7.60 14.76 -5.13
C GLN A 61 8.36 15.73 -4.24
N VAL A 62 9.53 15.33 -3.78
CA VAL A 62 10.35 16.11 -2.86
C VAL A 62 11.79 16.18 -3.36
N GLU A 63 12.35 17.38 -3.29
CA GLU A 63 13.77 17.60 -3.56
C GLU A 63 14.58 17.14 -2.34
N LEU A 64 15.53 16.24 -2.58
CA LEU A 64 16.37 15.66 -1.57
C LEU A 64 17.63 16.51 -1.35
N PRO A 65 18.02 16.77 -0.09
CA PRO A 65 19.33 17.30 0.21
C PRO A 65 20.42 16.28 -0.14
N ASP A 66 21.68 16.73 -0.18
CA ASP A 66 22.84 15.86 -0.41
C ASP A 66 23.10 14.97 0.83
N VAL A 67 22.30 13.92 0.95
CA VAL A 67 22.39 12.93 2.02
C VAL A 67 22.53 11.52 1.45
N PRO A 68 23.18 10.61 2.17
CA PRO A 68 23.23 9.20 1.78
C PRO A 68 21.82 8.62 1.62
N ARG A 69 21.59 7.83 0.57
CA ARG A 69 20.27 7.23 0.27
C ARG A 69 19.63 6.48 1.43
N LYS A 70 20.45 5.91 2.33
CA LYS A 70 19.99 5.20 3.53
C LYS A 70 19.30 6.10 4.56
N GLN A 71 19.61 7.41 4.56
CA GLN A 71 19.03 8.39 5.47
C GLN A 71 17.78 9.05 4.91
N ILE A 72 17.50 8.91 3.61
CA ILE A 72 16.32 9.49 2.95
C ILE A 72 15.03 9.17 3.72
N PRO A 73 14.71 7.90 4.05
CA PRO A 73 13.46 7.59 4.75
C PRO A 73 13.30 8.28 6.10
N THR A 74 14.41 8.65 6.76
CA THR A 74 14.41 9.33 8.06
C THR A 74 14.15 10.82 7.92
N ILE A 75 14.55 11.45 6.81
CA ILE A 75 14.37 12.88 6.58
C ILE A 75 13.07 13.22 5.84
N LEU A 76 12.46 12.25 5.14
CA LEU A 76 11.22 12.45 4.39
C LEU A 76 10.07 13.07 5.21
N PRO A 77 9.80 12.63 6.46
CA PRO A 77 8.72 13.22 7.26
C PRO A 77 8.93 14.71 7.49
N ALA A 78 10.15 15.13 7.86
CA ALA A 78 10.48 16.52 8.11
C ALA A 78 10.44 17.39 6.85
N LEU A 79 10.77 16.83 5.68
CA LEU A 79 10.68 17.56 4.41
C LEU A 79 9.23 17.77 3.95
N LEU A 80 8.32 16.87 4.31
CA LEU A 80 6.91 16.91 3.91
C LEU A 80 5.99 17.47 5.00
N GLU A 81 6.51 17.78 6.19
CA GLU A 81 5.72 18.28 7.34
C GLU A 81 4.94 19.56 7.02
N GLU A 82 5.55 20.51 6.29
CA GLU A 82 4.86 21.76 5.92
C GLU A 82 3.82 21.57 4.81
N GLU A 83 3.95 20.51 3.99
CA GLU A 83 3.05 20.23 2.87
C GLU A 83 1.87 19.35 3.27
N LEU A 84 2.08 18.49 4.27
CA LEU A 84 1.07 17.60 4.82
C LEU A 84 0.30 18.31 5.93
N ASN A 85 -1.00 18.51 5.73
CA ASN A 85 -1.89 19.04 6.77
C ASN A 85 -2.29 17.98 7.81
N GLN A 86 -1.48 16.94 8.00
CA GLN A 86 -1.76 15.77 8.85
C GLN A 86 -0.55 15.52 9.75
N ASP A 87 -0.77 14.80 10.86
CA ASP A 87 0.32 14.44 11.76
C ASP A 87 1.27 13.44 11.07
N ILE A 88 2.54 13.85 10.90
CA ILE A 88 3.56 13.01 10.27
C ILE A 88 3.83 11.72 11.05
N ASP A 89 3.56 11.68 12.37
CA ASP A 89 3.71 10.50 13.21
C ASP A 89 2.63 9.45 12.95
N GLU A 90 1.51 9.84 12.35
CA GLU A 90 0.43 8.93 11.95
C GLU A 90 0.61 8.40 10.52
N LEU A 91 1.60 8.92 9.80
CA LEU A 91 1.87 8.59 8.40
C LEU A 91 3.07 7.66 8.27
N HIS A 92 3.07 6.91 7.17
CA HIS A 92 4.19 6.09 6.72
C HIS A 92 4.64 6.59 5.35
N PHE A 93 5.95 6.79 5.21
CA PHE A 93 6.59 7.35 4.03
C PHE A 93 7.41 6.27 3.33
N ALA A 94 7.03 5.95 2.10
CA ALA A 94 7.70 4.94 1.28
C ALA A 94 8.25 5.59 -0.01
N PRO A 95 9.58 5.68 -0.19
CA PRO A 95 10.14 6.15 -1.45
C PRO A 95 9.86 5.12 -2.56
N LEU A 96 9.17 5.56 -3.61
CA LEU A 96 8.86 4.73 -4.79
C LEU A 96 10.03 4.77 -5.78
N LYS A 97 10.53 5.98 -6.08
CA LYS A 97 11.62 6.21 -7.03
C LYS A 97 12.48 7.38 -6.56
N ILE A 98 13.79 7.29 -6.80
CA ILE A 98 14.76 8.35 -6.49
C ILE A 98 15.61 8.62 -7.74
N ASP A 99 15.32 9.74 -8.39
CA ASP A 99 16.01 10.22 -9.58
C ASP A 99 16.93 11.38 -9.20
N GLN A 100 18.22 11.09 -9.01
CA GLN A 100 19.23 12.05 -8.57
C GLN A 100 18.85 12.73 -7.25
N GLN A 101 18.34 13.97 -7.30
CA GLN A 101 17.89 14.76 -6.16
C GLN A 101 16.36 14.85 -6.07
N LEU A 102 15.59 14.15 -6.89
CA LEU A 102 14.12 14.14 -6.80
C LEU A 102 13.66 12.76 -6.31
N ALA A 103 12.94 12.73 -5.18
CA ALA A 103 12.27 11.53 -4.70
C ALA A 103 10.78 11.61 -4.96
N THR A 104 10.22 10.54 -5.50
CA THR A 104 8.78 10.30 -5.50
C THR A 104 8.44 9.39 -4.33
N VAL A 105 7.56 9.87 -3.45
CA VAL A 105 7.26 9.27 -2.15
C VAL A 105 5.77 8.99 -2.07
N ALA A 106 5.41 7.75 -1.74
CA ALA A 106 4.07 7.38 -1.34
C ALA A 106 3.91 7.62 0.16
N VAL A 107 2.81 8.27 0.52
CA VAL A 107 2.41 8.57 1.89
C VAL A 107 1.10 7.84 2.16
N ILE A 108 1.07 7.04 3.23
CA ILE A 108 -0.09 6.23 3.63
C ILE A 108 -0.24 6.27 5.14
N HIS A 109 -1.48 6.28 5.62
CA HIS A 109 -1.75 6.27 7.06
C HIS A 109 -1.30 4.95 7.71
N GLN A 110 -0.67 5.03 8.89
CA GLN A 110 -0.16 3.87 9.61
C GLN A 110 -1.25 2.87 9.99
N GLN A 111 -2.50 3.31 10.19
CA GLN A 111 -3.62 2.40 10.43
C GLN A 111 -3.87 1.47 9.23
N HIS A 112 -3.82 1.98 8.00
CA HIS A 112 -3.97 1.12 6.82
C HIS A 112 -2.80 0.13 6.71
N MET A 113 -1.57 0.58 6.98
CA MET A 113 -0.40 -0.30 7.01
C MET A 113 -0.51 -1.39 8.09
N ARG A 114 -1.04 -1.07 9.28
CA ARG A 114 -1.35 -2.06 10.34
C ARG A 114 -2.32 -3.11 9.84
N ASN A 115 -3.43 -2.71 9.23
CA ASN A 115 -4.46 -3.62 8.72
C ASN A 115 -3.89 -4.55 7.65
N ILE A 116 -3.12 -4.00 6.70
CA ILE A 116 -2.45 -4.76 5.64
C ILE A 116 -1.48 -5.78 6.26
N ALA A 117 -0.62 -5.36 7.18
CA ALA A 117 0.36 -6.23 7.82
C ALA A 117 -0.30 -7.37 8.63
N GLN A 118 -1.37 -7.06 9.35
CA GLN A 118 -2.17 -8.05 10.09
C GLN A 118 -2.79 -9.08 9.16
N TRP A 119 -3.39 -8.64 8.04
CA TRP A 119 -3.97 -9.54 7.05
C TRP A 119 -2.92 -10.45 6.40
N LEU A 120 -1.76 -9.90 6.03
CA LEU A 120 -0.63 -10.68 5.49
C LEU A 120 -0.17 -11.73 6.51
N GLN A 121 -0.06 -11.35 7.79
CA GLN A 121 0.35 -12.26 8.86
C GLN A 121 -0.69 -13.33 9.18
N ALA A 122 -1.99 -13.02 9.08
CA ALA A 122 -3.09 -13.96 9.27
C ALA A 122 -3.07 -15.05 8.17
N ASN A 123 -2.80 -14.64 6.93
CA ASN A 123 -2.72 -15.53 5.77
C ASN A 123 -1.34 -16.18 5.57
N GLY A 124 -0.39 -15.98 6.49
CA GLY A 124 0.94 -16.57 6.41
C GLY A 124 1.81 -16.06 5.25
N ILE A 125 1.46 -14.89 4.71
CA ILE A 125 2.13 -14.27 3.57
C ILE A 125 3.39 -13.55 4.06
N THR A 126 4.55 -14.02 3.60
CA THR A 126 5.86 -13.49 4.03
C THR A 126 6.67 -12.87 2.90
N ARG A 127 6.27 -13.07 1.64
CA ARG A 127 6.99 -12.60 0.44
C ARG A 127 6.05 -11.83 -0.47
N ALA A 128 5.59 -10.68 0.00
CA ALA A 128 4.73 -9.78 -0.75
C ALA A 128 5.39 -8.43 -1.04
N THR A 129 5.01 -7.82 -2.15
CA THR A 129 5.22 -6.39 -2.42
C THR A 129 3.88 -5.68 -2.41
N VAL A 130 3.79 -4.48 -1.84
CA VAL A 130 2.54 -3.70 -1.82
C VAL A 130 2.72 -2.46 -2.69
N ALA A 131 1.74 -2.21 -3.55
CA ALA A 131 1.69 -1.07 -4.46
C ALA A 131 0.26 -0.50 -4.55
N PRO A 132 0.09 0.77 -4.96
CA PRO A 132 -1.21 1.29 -5.37
C PRO A 132 -1.81 0.51 -6.53
N ASP A 133 -3.12 0.35 -6.54
CA ASP A 133 -3.84 -0.40 -7.57
C ASP A 133 -3.79 0.21 -8.97
N TRP A 134 -3.68 1.53 -9.10
CA TRP A 134 -3.41 2.16 -10.39
C TRP A 134 -2.05 1.75 -10.99
N MET A 135 -1.11 1.21 -10.20
CA MET A 135 0.13 0.62 -10.76
C MET A 135 -0.08 -0.76 -11.41
N SER A 136 -1.27 -1.37 -11.28
CA SER A 136 -1.60 -2.64 -11.95
C SER A 136 -1.81 -2.47 -13.46
N ILE A 137 -2.13 -1.27 -13.91
CA ILE A 137 -2.36 -0.94 -15.32
C ILE A 137 -1.11 -0.26 -15.93
N PRO A 138 -0.95 -0.27 -17.27
CA PRO A 138 0.18 0.39 -17.92
C PRO A 138 0.15 1.92 -17.80
N CYS A 139 1.30 2.57 -17.98
CA CYS A 139 1.38 4.03 -18.02
C CYS A 139 0.55 4.60 -19.18
N GLY A 140 -0.13 5.71 -18.95
CA GLY A 140 -1.04 6.33 -19.91
C GLY A 140 -2.37 5.60 -20.07
N PHE A 141 -2.74 4.70 -19.14
CA PHE A 141 -4.04 4.02 -19.15
C PHE A 141 -4.98 4.57 -18.08
N MET A 142 -6.26 4.55 -18.39
CA MET A 142 -7.34 4.79 -17.46
C MET A 142 -8.36 3.66 -17.60
N ALA A 143 -8.71 3.03 -16.49
CA ALA A 143 -9.74 2.01 -16.44
C ALA A 143 -10.83 2.44 -15.47
N GLY A 144 -12.09 2.28 -15.86
CA GLY A 144 -13.21 2.62 -15.00
C GLY A 144 -14.33 1.61 -15.12
N ASP A 145 -14.98 1.34 -14.00
CA ASP A 145 -16.25 0.64 -13.94
C ASP A 145 -17.36 1.57 -13.41
N ALA A 146 -18.50 1.00 -13.04
CA ALA A 146 -19.65 1.74 -12.54
C ALA A 146 -19.40 2.42 -11.18
N GLN A 147 -18.44 1.93 -10.40
CA GLN A 147 -18.18 2.37 -9.03
C GLN A 147 -16.90 3.19 -8.91
N ARG A 148 -15.84 2.82 -9.63
CA ARG A 148 -14.50 3.33 -9.42
C ARG A 148 -13.74 3.51 -10.72
N VAL A 149 -12.82 4.47 -10.71
CA VAL A 149 -11.93 4.79 -11.81
C VAL A 149 -10.50 4.78 -11.28
N ILE A 150 -9.61 4.13 -12.02
CA ILE A 150 -8.17 4.12 -11.79
C ILE A 150 -7.46 4.70 -13.00
N CYS A 151 -6.48 5.56 -12.78
CA CYS A 151 -5.72 6.22 -13.83
C CYS A 151 -4.23 6.17 -13.51
N ARG A 152 -3.43 5.65 -14.44
CA ARG A 152 -1.98 5.68 -14.36
C ARG A 152 -1.42 6.63 -15.41
N ILE A 153 -0.78 7.68 -14.93
CA ILE A 153 -0.23 8.74 -15.78
C ILE A 153 1.16 8.33 -16.24
N ASP A 154 2.03 8.03 -15.28
CA ASP A 154 3.41 7.65 -15.51
C ASP A 154 3.84 6.52 -14.55
N GLU A 155 5.14 6.31 -14.45
CA GLU A 155 5.74 5.25 -13.63
C GLU A 155 5.28 5.29 -12.17
N CYS A 156 5.24 6.47 -11.56
CA CYS A 156 4.96 6.66 -10.12
C CYS A 156 3.79 7.62 -9.84
N ARG A 157 3.12 8.16 -10.86
CA ARG A 157 1.96 9.04 -10.72
C ARG A 157 0.70 8.38 -11.27
N GLY A 158 -0.33 8.43 -10.43
CA GLY A 158 -1.66 7.94 -10.74
C GLY A 158 -2.61 8.25 -9.59
N TRP A 159 -3.88 7.96 -9.82
CA TRP A 159 -4.92 8.15 -8.82
C TRP A 159 -6.01 7.11 -9.02
N SER A 160 -6.75 6.88 -7.94
CA SER A 160 -7.97 6.08 -7.94
C SER A 160 -9.04 6.87 -7.21
N ALA A 161 -10.27 6.84 -7.71
CA ALA A 161 -11.39 7.53 -7.09
C ALA A 161 -12.72 6.86 -7.46
N GLY A 162 -13.72 7.03 -6.60
CA GLY A 162 -15.10 6.71 -6.94
C GLY A 162 -15.58 7.47 -8.19
N ARG A 163 -16.49 6.88 -8.96
CA ARG A 163 -16.94 7.39 -10.26
C ARG A 163 -17.44 8.84 -10.20
N ALA A 164 -18.06 9.23 -9.09
CA ALA A 164 -18.55 10.59 -8.87
C ALA A 164 -17.43 11.64 -8.71
N LEU A 165 -16.27 11.26 -8.17
CA LEU A 165 -15.12 12.15 -7.95
C LEU A 165 -14.12 12.11 -9.10
N ALA A 166 -14.18 11.07 -9.96
CA ALA A 166 -13.29 10.91 -11.11
C ALA A 166 -13.20 12.17 -12.02
N PRO A 167 -14.29 12.90 -12.34
CA PRO A 167 -14.19 14.12 -13.15
C PRO A 167 -13.37 15.22 -12.46
N VAL A 168 -13.45 15.33 -11.14
CA VAL A 168 -12.73 16.35 -10.36
C VAL A 168 -11.23 16.01 -10.33
N MET A 169 -10.91 14.75 -10.04
CA MET A 169 -9.53 14.25 -10.05
C MET A 169 -8.89 14.40 -11.43
N PHE A 170 -9.64 14.08 -12.49
CA PHE A 170 -9.16 14.21 -13.85
C PHE A 170 -8.88 15.66 -14.25
N ARG A 171 -9.73 16.61 -13.85
CA ARG A 171 -9.48 18.04 -14.07
C ARG A 171 -8.27 18.55 -13.31
N ALA A 172 -8.10 18.13 -12.05
CA ALA A 172 -6.92 18.48 -11.26
C ALA A 172 -5.64 18.02 -11.98
N GLN A 173 -5.63 16.79 -12.51
CA GLN A 173 -4.54 16.27 -13.31
C GLN A 173 -4.28 17.10 -14.59
N LEU A 174 -5.33 17.48 -15.31
CA LEU A 174 -5.20 18.30 -16.54
C LEU A 174 -4.62 19.69 -16.27
N ASN A 175 -4.88 20.24 -15.08
CA ASN A 175 -4.36 21.53 -14.65
C ASN A 175 -2.89 21.45 -14.21
N GLU A 176 -2.44 20.31 -13.67
CA GLU A 176 -1.05 20.11 -13.27
C GLU A 176 -0.07 20.01 -14.45
N GLN A 177 -0.54 19.50 -15.58
CA GLN A 177 0.28 19.31 -16.77
C GLN A 177 -0.07 20.38 -17.78
N ASN A 178 0.91 21.09 -18.35
CA ASN A 178 0.67 22.04 -19.45
C ASN A 178 0.77 21.40 -20.85
N LEU A 179 0.97 20.09 -20.91
CA LEU A 179 1.18 19.35 -22.16
C LEU A 179 -0.12 18.63 -22.59
N PRO A 180 -0.24 18.31 -23.88
CA PRO A 180 -1.29 17.40 -24.34
C PRO A 180 -1.10 16.02 -23.71
N ILE A 181 -2.19 15.45 -23.20
CA ILE A 181 -2.21 14.17 -22.50
C ILE A 181 -2.80 13.13 -23.44
N SER A 182 -2.05 12.04 -23.66
CA SER A 182 -2.55 10.87 -24.40
C SER A 182 -2.94 9.78 -23.41
N LEU A 183 -4.20 9.36 -23.44
CA LEU A 183 -4.74 8.32 -22.56
C LEU A 183 -5.41 7.21 -23.35
N THR A 184 -5.15 5.98 -22.92
CA THR A 184 -5.87 4.80 -23.36
C THR A 184 -6.94 4.45 -22.33
N VAL A 185 -8.21 4.45 -22.72
CA VAL A 185 -9.34 4.22 -21.83
C VAL A 185 -9.94 2.83 -22.01
N VAL A 186 -10.31 2.20 -20.91
CA VAL A 186 -11.04 0.93 -20.86
C VAL A 186 -12.22 1.07 -19.91
N GLY A 187 -13.44 0.75 -20.37
CA GLY A 187 -14.66 0.87 -19.57
C GLY A 187 -15.17 2.31 -19.36
N ILE A 188 -14.56 3.29 -20.03
CA ILE A 188 -15.01 4.69 -20.05
C ILE A 188 -15.19 5.11 -21.50
N ALA A 189 -16.34 5.71 -21.81
CA ALA A 189 -16.61 6.23 -23.13
C ALA A 189 -15.72 7.46 -23.41
N PRO A 190 -15.08 7.58 -24.59
CA PRO A 190 -14.28 8.76 -24.93
C PRO A 190 -15.05 10.08 -24.81
N GLU A 191 -16.35 10.07 -25.09
CA GLU A 191 -17.24 11.23 -24.97
C GLU A 191 -17.41 11.64 -23.51
N GLU A 192 -17.50 10.68 -22.60
CA GLU A 192 -17.59 10.93 -21.16
C GLU A 192 -16.29 11.55 -20.63
N LEU A 193 -15.14 11.01 -21.05
CA LEU A 193 -13.84 11.58 -20.67
C LEU A 193 -13.67 13.01 -21.22
N SER A 194 -14.14 13.27 -22.44
CA SER A 194 -14.13 14.60 -23.05
C SER A 194 -15.02 15.58 -22.27
N ALA A 195 -16.20 15.13 -21.82
CA ALA A 195 -17.08 15.91 -20.96
C ALA A 195 -16.44 16.21 -19.59
N TRP A 196 -15.67 15.27 -19.04
CA TRP A 196 -14.91 15.52 -17.81
C TRP A 196 -13.84 16.59 -18.03
N ALA A 197 -13.12 16.56 -19.15
CA ALA A 197 -12.09 17.54 -19.49
C ALA A 197 -12.64 18.96 -19.68
N GLY A 198 -13.86 19.09 -20.21
CA GLY A 198 -14.49 20.39 -20.45
C GLY A 198 -13.69 21.23 -21.45
N ALA A 199 -13.23 22.42 -21.04
CA ALA A 199 -12.48 23.33 -21.90
C ALA A 199 -11.11 22.77 -22.33
N ASP A 200 -10.56 21.82 -21.58
CA ASP A 200 -9.28 21.18 -21.86
C ASP A 200 -9.41 19.94 -22.78
N ALA A 201 -10.60 19.65 -23.32
CA ALA A 201 -10.81 18.49 -24.18
C ALA A 201 -9.92 18.49 -25.44
N GLU A 202 -9.58 19.66 -25.98
CA GLU A 202 -8.68 19.80 -27.13
C GLU A 202 -7.25 19.33 -26.84
N ARG A 203 -6.88 19.22 -25.57
CA ARG A 203 -5.56 18.78 -25.11
C ARG A 203 -5.49 17.26 -24.93
N LEU A 204 -6.60 16.56 -25.12
CA LEU A 204 -6.69 15.12 -24.91
C LEU A 204 -6.65 14.33 -26.21
N THR A 205 -5.77 13.34 -26.23
CA THR A 205 -5.80 12.27 -27.22
C THR A 205 -6.30 11.00 -26.53
N VAL A 206 -7.50 10.55 -26.88
CA VAL A 206 -8.14 9.38 -26.23
C VAL A 206 -8.14 8.19 -27.20
N THR A 207 -7.60 7.06 -26.74
CA THR A 207 -7.69 5.78 -27.46
C THR A 207 -8.55 4.82 -26.64
N ALA A 208 -9.67 4.33 -27.18
CA ALA A 208 -10.49 3.35 -26.48
C ALA A 208 -10.05 1.92 -26.80
N LEU A 209 -9.86 1.09 -25.78
CA LEU A 209 -9.63 -0.35 -25.94
C LEU A 209 -10.72 -1.16 -25.22
N PRO A 210 -11.06 -2.37 -25.71
CA PRO A 210 -12.08 -3.20 -25.10
C PRO A 210 -11.61 -3.83 -23.78
N ALA A 211 -10.30 -4.05 -23.62
CA ALA A 211 -9.70 -4.63 -22.42
C ALA A 211 -8.23 -4.21 -22.31
N ILE A 212 -7.69 -4.28 -21.08
CA ILE A 212 -6.27 -4.11 -20.83
C ILE A 212 -5.58 -5.46 -21.10
N THR A 213 -4.73 -5.51 -22.12
CA THR A 213 -3.97 -6.73 -22.50
C THR A 213 -2.53 -6.71 -22.01
N THR A 214 -2.07 -5.56 -21.51
CA THR A 214 -0.71 -5.33 -21.05
C THR A 214 -0.78 -4.99 -19.57
N TYR A 215 0.09 -5.60 -18.76
CA TYR A 215 0.10 -5.36 -17.32
C TYR A 215 1.09 -4.25 -16.95
N GLY A 216 0.78 -3.52 -15.88
CA GLY A 216 1.66 -2.52 -15.31
C GLY A 216 2.77 -3.17 -14.48
N GLU A 217 4.01 -2.70 -14.66
CA GLU A 217 5.07 -2.99 -13.70
C GLU A 217 4.93 -2.04 -12.51
N SER A 218 4.95 -2.58 -11.28
CA SER A 218 4.89 -1.76 -10.07
C SER A 218 6.27 -1.20 -9.76
N GLU A 219 6.36 0.12 -9.59
CA GLU A 219 7.57 0.79 -9.12
C GLU A 219 7.55 0.91 -7.59
N GLY A 220 8.59 0.42 -6.94
CA GLY A 220 8.73 0.47 -5.48
C GLY A 220 7.90 -0.55 -4.69
N ASN A 221 7.94 -0.41 -3.37
CA ASN A 221 7.21 -1.27 -2.43
C ASN A 221 6.85 -0.46 -1.18
N LEU A 222 5.59 -0.49 -0.75
CA LEU A 222 5.15 0.20 0.46
C LEU A 222 5.58 -0.53 1.75
N LEU A 223 5.90 -1.82 1.68
CA LEU A 223 6.44 -2.61 2.81
C LEU A 223 7.91 -2.29 3.07
N THR A 224 8.17 -1.07 3.53
CA THR A 224 9.50 -0.56 3.87
C THR A 224 9.60 -0.25 5.37
N GLY A 225 10.84 -0.14 5.87
CA GLY A 225 11.11 0.16 7.28
C GLY A 225 10.44 -0.83 8.24
N PRO A 226 9.56 -0.37 9.16
CA PRO A 226 8.93 -1.21 10.17
C PRO A 226 7.94 -2.24 9.59
N TRP A 227 7.48 -2.03 8.34
CA TRP A 227 6.48 -2.89 7.67
C TRP A 227 7.08 -3.99 6.80
N GLN A 228 8.41 -4.11 6.75
CA GLN A 228 9.02 -5.22 6.02
C GLN A 228 8.53 -6.56 6.60
N PRO A 229 8.15 -7.53 5.75
CA PRO A 229 7.69 -8.84 6.22
C PRO A 229 8.73 -9.47 7.14
N ARG A 230 8.44 -9.48 8.44
CA ARG A 230 9.26 -10.20 9.41
C ARG A 230 8.83 -11.65 9.38
N VAL A 231 9.77 -12.53 9.04
CA VAL A 231 9.56 -13.97 9.13
C VAL A 231 9.32 -14.31 10.61
N SER A 232 8.07 -14.44 11.01
CA SER A 232 7.74 -14.85 12.37
C SER A 232 8.02 -16.35 12.49
N TYR A 233 9.27 -16.70 12.83
CA TYR A 233 9.65 -18.09 13.10
C TYR A 233 8.69 -18.75 14.11
N ARG A 234 8.11 -17.99 15.06
CA ARG A 234 7.12 -18.50 16.02
C ARG A 234 5.88 -19.16 15.40
N LYS A 235 5.33 -18.67 14.27
CA LYS A 235 4.18 -19.31 13.61
C LYS A 235 4.57 -20.56 12.80
N GLN A 236 5.78 -20.60 12.25
CA GLN A 236 6.29 -21.81 11.59
C GLN A 236 6.56 -22.94 12.61
N TRP A 237 7.00 -22.62 13.83
CA TRP A 237 7.27 -23.63 14.86
C TRP A 237 5.99 -24.23 15.46
N ALA A 238 4.88 -23.50 15.48
CA ALA A 238 3.59 -24.03 15.95
C ALA A 238 3.08 -25.19 15.09
N ARG A 239 3.40 -25.21 13.79
CA ARG A 239 3.04 -26.30 12.85
C ARG A 239 3.87 -27.58 13.05
N TRP A 240 5.05 -27.49 13.67
CA TRP A 240 5.97 -28.63 13.91
C TRP A 240 5.90 -29.19 15.34
N ARG A 241 5.18 -28.52 16.26
CA ARG A 241 5.04 -28.99 17.66
C ARG A 241 4.22 -30.27 17.85
N VAL A 242 3.55 -30.76 16.79
CA VAL A 242 2.89 -32.08 16.81
C VAL A 242 3.92 -33.23 16.73
N MET A 243 5.20 -32.97 16.40
CA MET A 243 6.21 -34.03 16.22
C MET A 243 7.39 -34.03 17.22
N ILE A 244 7.46 -33.11 18.19
CA ILE A 244 8.60 -33.05 19.14
C ILE A 244 8.13 -32.93 20.60
N SER A 245 7.04 -33.60 20.96
CA SER A 245 6.59 -33.66 22.37
C SER A 245 6.77 -35.05 23.00
N ALA A 246 7.49 -35.97 22.36
CA ALA A 246 7.71 -37.30 22.93
C ALA A 246 9.04 -37.49 23.68
N ASP A 247 10.10 -36.71 23.44
CA ASP A 247 11.45 -37.16 23.82
C ASP A 247 12.29 -36.25 24.73
N ILE A 248 11.74 -35.20 25.35
CA ILE A 248 12.52 -34.41 26.32
C ILE A 248 11.71 -34.17 27.59
N ALA A 249 11.57 -35.26 28.35
CA ALA A 249 11.27 -35.21 29.77
C ALA A 249 12.42 -35.87 30.54
N ASP A 250 13.60 -35.25 30.53
CA ASP A 250 14.51 -35.36 31.68
C ASP A 250 15.58 -34.25 31.66
N SER A 251 16.00 -33.82 32.85
CA SER A 251 16.99 -32.78 33.19
C SER A 251 16.55 -31.31 32.93
N GLY A 252 16.51 -30.38 33.88
CA GLY A 252 17.04 -30.33 35.24
C GLY A 252 18.00 -29.14 35.41
N CYS A 253 17.58 -28.16 36.23
CA CYS A 253 18.41 -27.19 36.99
C CYS A 253 18.83 -25.83 36.38
N ALA A 254 18.17 -24.77 36.91
CA ALA A 254 18.69 -23.65 37.72
C ALA A 254 19.86 -22.76 37.23
N GLY A 255 19.66 -21.43 37.33
CA GLY A 255 20.76 -20.45 37.36
C GLY A 255 20.33 -18.98 37.23
N SER A 256 20.36 -18.26 38.33
CA SER A 256 20.03 -16.83 38.57
C SER A 256 21.17 -15.83 38.29
N GLY A 257 20.84 -14.54 38.16
CA GLY A 257 21.71 -13.38 38.51
C GLY A 257 21.82 -12.30 37.42
N THR A 258 21.19 -11.11 37.54
CA THR A 258 21.60 -9.86 38.24
C THR A 258 22.74 -9.03 37.62
N GLY A 259 22.43 -7.75 37.34
CA GLY A 259 23.36 -6.61 37.15
C GLY A 259 22.73 -5.54 36.22
N ARG A 260 22.25 -4.35 36.66
CA ARG A 260 22.97 -3.11 37.08
C ARG A 260 24.05 -2.71 36.05
N ASP A 261 24.24 -1.47 35.60
CA ASP A 261 23.79 -0.13 36.00
C ASP A 261 24.19 0.88 34.89
N VAL A 262 23.45 2.01 34.80
CA VAL A 262 23.91 3.42 34.68
C VAL A 262 24.89 3.87 33.57
N MET A 263 24.50 4.91 32.81
CA MET A 263 25.09 6.29 32.75
C MET A 263 24.82 6.94 31.37
N GLU A 264 23.93 7.92 31.19
CA GLU A 264 23.98 9.38 31.48
C GLU A 264 24.66 10.27 30.40
N ARG A 265 23.94 11.35 30.01
CA ARG A 265 24.38 12.68 29.47
C ARG A 265 24.80 12.76 27.99
N GLN A 266 24.58 13.85 27.24
CA GLN A 266 23.93 15.17 27.41
C GLN A 266 23.98 15.90 26.04
N ARG A 267 22.98 16.80 25.79
CA ARG A 267 23.08 18.14 25.14
C ARG A 267 23.51 18.22 23.65
N THR A 268 23.16 19.20 22.81
CA THR A 268 22.31 20.43 22.79
C THR A 268 22.42 21.05 21.39
N GLY A 269 21.39 21.79 20.96
CA GLY A 269 21.50 22.95 20.03
C GLY A 269 21.44 22.59 18.54
N GLY A 270 20.87 23.39 17.64
CA GLY A 270 20.28 24.74 17.70
C GLY A 270 19.69 25.07 16.32
N ALA A 271 18.73 25.99 16.28
CA ALA A 271 17.95 26.39 15.11
C ALA A 271 18.68 27.35 14.15
N LYS A 272 18.27 27.41 12.86
CA LYS A 272 17.72 28.58 12.08
C LYS A 272 17.81 28.40 10.51
N PRO A 273 17.16 29.21 9.64
CA PRO A 273 16.11 28.74 8.71
C PRO A 273 16.27 29.09 7.19
N HIS A 274 15.25 28.71 6.38
CA HIS A 274 14.82 29.16 5.02
C HIS A 274 15.55 28.64 3.76
N PRO A 275 14.97 28.71 2.52
CA PRO A 275 13.56 28.91 2.08
C PRO A 275 13.03 27.95 0.97
N GLY A 276 11.70 27.77 0.88
CA GLY A 276 10.90 27.79 -0.36
C GLY A 276 10.98 26.62 -1.36
N GLY A 277 10.17 25.57 -1.15
CA GLY A 277 9.84 24.53 -2.14
C GLY A 277 8.49 24.78 -2.83
N LYS A 278 8.37 24.44 -4.12
CA LYS A 278 7.18 24.65 -4.95
C LYS A 278 6.14 23.54 -4.72
N LYS A 279 4.92 23.98 -4.44
CA LYS A 279 3.69 23.21 -4.20
C LYS A 279 3.22 22.46 -5.46
N VAL A 280 2.95 21.16 -5.35
CA VAL A 280 2.02 20.43 -6.23
C VAL A 280 0.83 20.02 -5.36
N LEU A 281 -0.33 20.62 -5.63
CA LEU A 281 -1.48 20.60 -4.74
C LEU A 281 -2.38 19.39 -5.05
N ASN A 282 -2.14 18.24 -4.43
CA ASN A 282 -3.17 17.21 -4.30
C ASN A 282 -3.79 17.28 -2.91
N THR A 283 -4.73 18.20 -2.74
CA THR A 283 -5.67 18.17 -1.61
C THR A 283 -6.90 17.41 -2.06
N VAL A 284 -6.96 16.12 -1.72
CA VAL A 284 -8.22 15.38 -1.71
C VAL A 284 -8.95 15.76 -0.40
N PRO A 285 -10.22 16.16 -0.45
CA PRO A 285 -10.98 16.43 0.77
C PRO A 285 -11.10 15.14 1.58
N GLY A 286 -10.80 15.24 2.87
CA GLY A 286 -10.96 14.14 3.82
C GLY A 286 -12.37 13.60 3.78
N ALA A 287 -12.52 12.43 3.17
CA ALA A 287 -13.60 11.52 3.48
C ALA A 287 -13.02 10.58 4.54
N GLU A 288 -13.21 10.92 5.81
CA GLU A 288 -13.20 9.94 6.89
C GLU A 288 -14.32 8.93 6.60
N ALA A 289 -13.98 7.88 5.86
CA ALA A 289 -14.71 6.64 5.94
C ALA A 289 -14.15 5.91 7.17
N ASP A 290 -14.74 6.19 8.33
CA ASP A 290 -14.61 5.36 9.53
C ASP A 290 -15.16 3.96 9.20
N CYS A 291 -14.32 3.13 8.57
CA CYS A 291 -14.57 1.72 8.35
C CYS A 291 -13.41 0.96 9.00
N GLU A 292 -13.53 0.73 10.31
CA GLU A 292 -12.67 -0.20 11.02
C GLU A 292 -12.72 -1.57 10.33
N PHE A 293 -11.56 -2.02 9.86
CA PHE A 293 -11.36 -3.38 9.35
C PHE A 293 -11.33 -4.33 10.56
N ALA A 294 -12.50 -4.76 11.03
CA ALA A 294 -12.59 -5.79 12.05
C ALA A 294 -12.37 -7.17 11.40
N PHE A 295 -11.24 -7.81 11.69
CA PHE A 295 -11.04 -9.21 11.29
C PHE A 295 -11.95 -10.12 12.14
N PRO A 296 -12.66 -11.10 11.53
CA PRO A 296 -13.34 -12.14 12.30
C PRO A 296 -12.26 -13.05 12.89
N GLY A 297 -11.99 -12.88 14.17
CA GLY A 297 -10.97 -13.67 14.88
C GLY A 297 -10.77 -13.30 16.35
N ASP A 298 -11.42 -12.26 16.87
CA ASP A 298 -11.53 -12.05 18.32
C ASP A 298 -12.75 -12.82 18.83
N ASP A 299 -12.64 -14.15 18.82
CA ASP A 299 -13.57 -15.00 19.56
C ASP A 299 -13.47 -14.59 21.02
N GLY A 300 -14.59 -14.05 21.52
CA GLY A 300 -14.74 -13.58 22.87
C GLY A 300 -14.21 -14.61 23.85
N ALA A 301 -13.12 -14.26 24.53
CA ALA A 301 -12.67 -14.96 25.72
C ALA A 301 -13.79 -14.88 26.76
N GLU A 302 -14.60 -15.93 26.80
CA GLU A 302 -15.60 -16.20 27.82
C GLU A 302 -14.89 -16.18 29.17
N LYS A 303 -14.99 -15.03 29.87
CA LYS A 303 -14.53 -14.87 31.24
C LYS A 303 -15.41 -15.74 32.14
N ILE A 304 -14.99 -16.99 32.34
CA ILE A 304 -15.45 -17.80 33.46
C ILE A 304 -14.92 -17.10 34.73
N SER A 305 -15.81 -16.39 35.41
CA SER A 305 -15.56 -15.85 36.75
C SER A 305 -15.78 -16.94 37.80
N PRO A 306 -14.85 -17.17 38.74
CA PRO A 306 -15.13 -17.95 39.93
C PRO A 306 -15.48 -17.02 41.09
N ALA A 307 -16.74 -17.03 41.56
CA ALA A 307 -17.09 -16.73 42.96
C ALA A 307 -18.61 -16.85 43.25
N GLY A 308 -18.97 -17.83 44.08
CA GLY A 308 -19.70 -17.57 45.33
C GLY A 308 -21.23 -17.59 45.33
N ARG A 309 -21.81 -18.76 45.63
CA ARG A 309 -22.53 -19.00 46.89
C ARG A 309 -22.67 -20.49 47.17
#